data_AF-A0A9W6S8U6-F1
#
_entry.id   AF-A0A9W6S8U6-F1
#
_cell.length_a   1.000
_cell.length_b   1.000
_cell.length_c   1.000
_cell.angle_alpha   90.00
_cell.angle_beta   90.00
_cell.angle_gamma   90.00
#
_symmetry.space_group_name_H-M   'P 1'
#
loop_
_entity.id
_entity.type
_entity.pdbx_description
1 polymer ?
#
loop_
_entity_poly.entity_id
_entity_poly.type
_entity_poly.pdbx_seq_one_letter_code
_entity_poly.pdbx_strand_id
1 'polypeptide(L)'
;MTWTPAPADAEVLARRTALATAVREDLAAAGLVVVPHDGIPSVGAGAHVHVDTLDDESGGGVFVEWKVHFVLSSAAMDALSAGGRENDPSIRLAGRAKGAMRDAMAEILSVAGYTVAKNADDMAPYQLMVSERHPSPSWREWLDTQTARRQEKLTATSNTRPPDDEPDPP
;
A
#
# COMPACT_ATOMS: atom_id res chain seq x y z
N MET A 1 -22.36 29.09 5.71
CA MET A 1 -21.86 28.71 4.37
C MET A 1 -21.08 27.42 4.53
N THR A 2 -21.64 26.30 4.08
CA THR A 2 -20.93 25.02 4.01
C THR A 2 -19.99 25.08 2.81
N TRP A 3 -18.71 25.30 3.07
CA TRP A 3 -17.66 25.13 2.06
C TRP A 3 -17.48 23.63 1.87
N THR A 4 -17.75 23.12 0.67
CA THR A 4 -17.39 21.75 0.27
C THR A 4 -16.27 21.87 -0.75
N PRO A 5 -15.05 21.36 -0.47
CA PRO A 5 -13.97 21.39 -1.44
C PRO A 5 -14.36 20.61 -2.71
N ALA A 6 -13.93 21.11 -3.86
CA ALA A 6 -14.17 20.45 -5.13
C ALA A 6 -13.32 19.17 -5.23
N PRO A 7 -13.72 18.19 -6.04
CA PRO A 7 -12.84 17.07 -6.39
C PRO A 7 -11.61 17.58 -7.16
N ALA A 8 -10.47 16.93 -6.95
CA ALA A 8 -9.27 17.17 -7.75
C ALA A 8 -9.52 16.82 -9.22
N ASP A 9 -8.73 17.45 -10.11
CA ASP A 9 -8.82 17.16 -11.53
C ASP A 9 -8.45 15.70 -11.85
N ALA A 10 -8.83 15.25 -13.06
CA ALA A 10 -8.66 13.86 -13.47
C ALA A 10 -7.19 13.43 -13.54
N GLU A 11 -6.27 14.34 -13.86
CA GLU A 11 -4.84 14.05 -13.98
C GLU A 11 -4.21 13.85 -12.59
N VAL A 12 -4.55 14.72 -11.64
CA VAL A 12 -4.14 14.62 -10.24
C VAL A 12 -4.69 13.32 -9.63
N LEU A 13 -5.96 13.00 -9.85
CA LEU A 13 -6.56 11.75 -9.37
C LEU A 13 -5.92 10.51 -9.99
N ALA A 14 -5.61 10.54 -11.29
CA ALA A 14 -4.90 9.44 -11.96
C ALA A 14 -3.51 9.24 -11.37
N ARG A 15 -2.76 10.32 -11.13
CA ARG A 15 -1.44 10.28 -10.47
C ARG A 15 -1.53 9.74 -9.04
N ARG A 16 -2.48 10.21 -8.23
CA ARG A 16 -2.68 9.70 -6.86
C ARG A 16 -3.09 8.22 -6.87
N THR A 17 -3.90 7.80 -7.82
CA THR A 17 -4.31 6.39 -7.99
C THR A 17 -3.11 5.52 -8.36
N ALA A 18 -2.26 5.95 -9.30
CA ALA A 18 -1.04 5.24 -9.65
C ALA A 18 -0.09 5.14 -8.45
N LEU A 19 0.05 6.22 -7.67
CA LEU A 19 0.84 6.23 -6.44
C LEU A 19 0.28 5.22 -5.41
N ALA A 20 -1.04 5.21 -5.20
CA ALA A 20 -1.68 4.26 -4.29
C ALA A 20 -1.47 2.80 -4.71
N THR A 21 -1.55 2.49 -6.01
CA THR A 21 -1.24 1.16 -6.54
C THR A 21 0.20 0.77 -6.24
N ALA A 22 1.16 1.66 -6.50
CA ALA A 22 2.58 1.41 -6.24
C ALA A 22 2.85 1.17 -4.73
N VAL A 23 2.24 1.97 -3.86
CA VAL A 23 2.32 1.81 -2.39
C VAL A 23 1.79 0.44 -1.97
N ARG A 24 0.60 0.03 -2.45
CA ARG A 24 0.01 -1.28 -2.10
C ARG A 24 0.93 -2.44 -2.49
N GLU A 25 1.42 -2.42 -3.71
CA GLU A 25 2.31 -3.46 -4.23
C GLU A 25 3.65 -3.51 -3.48
N ASP A 26 4.23 -2.36 -3.10
CA ASP A 26 5.49 -2.34 -2.33
C ASP A 26 5.30 -2.86 -0.90
N LEU A 27 4.20 -2.50 -0.24
CA LEU A 27 3.84 -3.06 1.07
C LEU A 27 3.59 -4.57 0.98
N ALA A 28 2.91 -5.02 -0.07
CA ALA A 28 2.68 -6.45 -0.32
C ALA A 28 3.99 -7.20 -0.61
N ALA A 29 4.90 -6.62 -1.40
CA ALA A 29 6.22 -7.20 -1.69
C ALA A 29 7.11 -7.27 -0.43
N ALA A 30 6.93 -6.33 0.51
CA ALA A 30 7.55 -6.37 1.84
C ALA A 30 6.92 -7.42 2.78
N GLY A 31 5.88 -8.13 2.33
CA GLY A 31 5.21 -9.20 3.08
C GLY A 31 4.06 -8.74 3.98
N LEU A 32 3.61 -7.48 3.86
CA LEU A 32 2.46 -7.00 4.61
C LEU A 32 1.15 -7.40 3.92
N VAL A 33 0.15 -7.72 4.74
CA VAL A 33 -1.22 -7.91 4.25
C VAL A 33 -1.79 -6.54 3.88
N VAL A 34 -2.17 -6.37 2.62
CA VAL A 34 -2.84 -5.16 2.12
C VAL A 34 -4.32 -5.45 1.97
N VAL A 35 -5.15 -4.67 2.64
CA VAL A 35 -6.60 -4.81 2.60
C VAL A 35 -7.10 -4.30 1.24
N PRO A 36 -7.90 -5.09 0.49
CA PRO A 36 -8.49 -4.64 -0.77
C PRO A 36 -9.35 -3.40 -0.56
N HIS A 37 -9.30 -2.48 -1.51
CA HIS A 37 -10.07 -1.23 -1.46
C HIS A 37 -11.59 -1.47 -1.55
N ASP A 38 -11.98 -2.56 -2.20
CA ASP A 38 -13.36 -3.02 -2.45
C ASP A 38 -13.82 -4.12 -1.48
N GLY A 39 -12.96 -4.53 -0.53
CA GLY A 39 -13.29 -5.51 0.48
C GLY A 39 -14.26 -4.95 1.53
N ILE A 40 -15.01 -5.82 2.19
CA ILE A 40 -15.85 -5.43 3.33
C ILE A 40 -14.92 -4.82 4.41
N PRO A 41 -15.02 -3.51 4.72
CA PRO A 41 -14.06 -2.80 5.56
C PRO A 41 -13.95 -3.34 6.99
N SER A 42 -14.93 -4.15 7.42
CA SER A 42 -15.11 -4.58 8.80
C SER A 42 -14.41 -5.89 9.16
N VAL A 43 -13.73 -6.59 8.25
CA VAL A 43 -13.18 -7.94 8.54
C VAL A 43 -11.67 -8.06 8.30
N GLY A 44 -11.10 -7.29 7.37
CA GLY A 44 -9.67 -7.39 7.03
C GLY A 44 -8.76 -6.65 8.04
N ALA A 45 -7.76 -7.36 8.58
CA ALA A 45 -6.63 -6.73 9.28
C ALA A 45 -5.47 -6.55 8.30
N GLY A 46 -4.85 -5.38 8.27
CA GLY A 46 -3.78 -5.08 7.32
C GLY A 46 -3.58 -3.61 7.03
N ALA A 47 -2.70 -3.33 6.07
CA ALA A 47 -2.48 -2.01 5.53
C ALA A 47 -3.65 -1.61 4.62
N HIS A 48 -4.29 -0.49 4.94
CA HIS A 48 -5.36 0.11 4.16
C HIS A 48 -4.84 1.36 3.47
N VAL A 49 -4.95 1.40 2.14
CA VAL A 49 -4.44 2.49 1.31
C VAL A 49 -5.62 3.13 0.57
N HIS A 50 -5.84 4.43 0.78
CA HIS A 50 -6.90 5.19 0.13
C HIS A 50 -6.36 6.45 -0.53
N VAL A 51 -7.07 6.89 -1.56
CA VAL A 51 -6.78 8.12 -2.30
C VAL A 51 -7.73 9.18 -1.79
N ASP A 52 -7.18 10.32 -1.39
CA ASP A 52 -7.99 11.51 -1.18
C ASP A 52 -8.37 12.11 -2.53
N THR A 53 -9.67 12.25 -2.73
CA THR A 53 -10.25 12.76 -3.96
C THR A 53 -10.45 14.27 -3.95
N LEU A 54 -10.24 14.92 -2.81
CA LEU A 54 -10.50 16.35 -2.65
C LEU A 54 -9.33 17.20 -3.17
N ASP A 55 -9.70 18.39 -3.64
CA ASP A 55 -8.81 19.50 -3.96
C ASP A 55 -8.93 20.55 -2.85
N ASP A 56 -8.20 20.34 -1.78
CA ASP A 56 -8.15 21.22 -0.62
C ASP A 56 -6.74 21.76 -0.37
N GLU A 57 -6.62 22.73 0.55
CA GLU A 57 -5.33 23.35 0.88
C GLU A 57 -4.32 22.36 1.49
N SER A 58 -4.80 21.21 1.96
CA SER A 58 -3.98 20.08 2.41
C SER A 58 -3.23 19.41 1.25
N GLY A 59 -3.58 19.75 -0.01
CA GLY A 59 -2.96 19.26 -1.23
C GLY A 59 -3.43 17.87 -1.66
N GLY A 60 -4.34 17.25 -0.90
CA GLY A 60 -4.73 15.84 -0.97
C GLY A 60 -3.55 14.87 -1.05
N GLY A 61 -3.82 13.56 -1.13
CA GLY A 61 -2.74 12.58 -1.18
C GLY A 61 -3.16 11.12 -1.17
N VAL A 62 -2.17 10.25 -1.01
CA VAL A 62 -2.37 8.85 -0.72
C VAL A 62 -2.18 8.64 0.76
N PHE A 63 -3.20 8.10 1.43
CA PHE A 63 -3.19 7.88 2.85
C PHE A 63 -3.12 6.39 3.16
N VAL A 64 -2.27 6.05 4.13
CA VAL A 64 -2.02 4.67 4.55
C VAL A 64 -2.27 4.55 6.04
N GLU A 65 -3.01 3.54 6.47
CA GLU A 65 -3.20 3.23 7.88
C GLU A 65 -3.21 1.72 8.12
N TRP A 66 -2.88 1.28 9.33
CA TRP A 66 -3.00 -0.12 9.71
C TRP A 66 -4.34 -0.37 10.41
N LYS A 67 -5.12 -1.30 9.87
CA LYS A 67 -6.34 -1.81 10.50
C LYS A 67 -5.99 -3.05 11.33
N VAL A 68 -6.20 -2.96 12.64
CA VAL A 68 -6.19 -4.14 13.52
C VAL A 68 -7.45 -4.97 13.29
N HIS A 69 -7.39 -6.25 13.62
CA HIS A 69 -8.53 -7.15 13.49
C HIS A 69 -9.77 -6.64 14.24
N PHE A 70 -10.95 -6.88 13.67
CA PHE A 70 -12.21 -6.33 14.16
C PHE A 70 -12.47 -6.67 15.63
N VAL A 71 -12.13 -7.88 16.08
CA VAL A 71 -12.28 -8.30 17.49
C VAL A 71 -11.56 -7.35 18.44
N LEU A 72 -10.30 -7.00 18.14
CA LEU A 72 -9.53 -6.07 18.96
C LEU A 72 -10.06 -4.64 18.82
N SER A 73 -10.44 -4.24 17.61
CA SER A 73 -11.02 -2.91 17.37
C SER A 73 -12.33 -2.71 18.14
N SER A 74 -13.24 -3.69 18.11
CA SER A 74 -14.51 -3.67 18.84
C SER A 74 -14.30 -3.66 20.34
N ALA A 75 -13.44 -4.52 20.87
CA ALA A 75 -13.13 -4.53 22.30
C ALA A 75 -12.56 -3.19 22.80
N ALA A 76 -11.70 -2.55 22.01
CA ALA A 76 -11.18 -1.22 22.34
C ALA A 76 -12.27 -0.12 22.29
N MET A 77 -13.19 -0.20 21.32
CA MET A 77 -14.31 0.74 21.20
C MET A 77 -15.30 0.58 22.36
N ASP A 78 -15.67 -0.65 22.71
CA ASP A 78 -16.58 -0.93 23.83
C ASP A 78 -16.00 -0.43 25.16
N ALA A 79 -14.70 -0.67 25.38
CA ALA A 79 -13.99 -0.15 26.56
C ALA A 79 -13.99 1.38 26.61
N LEU A 80 -13.80 2.05 25.47
CA LEU A 80 -13.84 3.50 25.38
C LEU A 80 -15.26 4.04 25.66
N SER A 81 -16.29 3.41 25.09
CA SER A 81 -17.70 3.75 25.32
C SER A 81 -18.13 3.55 26.78
N ALA A 82 -17.52 2.60 27.49
CA ALA A 82 -17.73 2.39 28.93
C ALA A 82 -16.99 3.41 29.83
N GLY A 83 -16.33 4.43 29.24
CA GLY A 83 -15.56 5.43 29.98
C GLY A 83 -14.14 4.98 30.34
N GLY A 84 -13.66 3.89 29.73
CA GLY A 84 -12.28 3.44 29.81
C GLY A 84 -11.31 4.51 29.30
N ARG A 85 -10.09 4.48 29.83
CA ARG A 85 -8.99 5.38 29.46
C ARG A 85 -7.83 4.59 28.86
N GLU A 86 -6.74 5.26 28.50
CA GLU A 86 -5.54 4.65 27.88
C GLU A 86 -4.96 3.44 28.63
N ASN A 87 -5.25 3.28 29.92
CA ASN A 87 -4.79 2.13 30.71
C ASN A 87 -5.64 0.86 30.50
N ASP A 88 -6.80 0.95 29.84
CA ASP A 88 -7.56 -0.22 29.45
C ASP A 88 -6.70 -1.13 28.53
N PRO A 89 -6.60 -2.44 28.81
CA PRO A 89 -5.75 -3.33 28.03
C PRO A 89 -6.07 -3.37 26.54
N SER A 90 -7.35 -3.31 26.16
CA SER A 90 -7.81 -3.38 24.77
C SER A 90 -7.48 -2.09 24.03
N ILE A 91 -7.75 -0.93 24.66
CA ILE A 91 -7.39 0.40 24.13
C ILE A 91 -5.87 0.50 23.92
N ARG A 92 -5.10 0.13 24.95
CA ARG A 92 -3.63 0.18 24.90
C ARG A 92 -3.07 -0.73 23.81
N LEU A 93 -3.55 -1.98 23.73
CA LEU A 93 -3.07 -2.93 22.73
C LEU A 93 -3.40 -2.48 21.31
N ALA A 94 -4.64 -2.02 21.06
CA ALA A 94 -5.05 -1.51 19.76
C ALA A 94 -4.20 -0.31 19.33
N GLY A 95 -4.01 0.67 20.22
CA GLY A 95 -3.21 1.86 19.92
C GLY A 95 -1.73 1.54 19.67
N ARG A 96 -1.12 0.70 20.52
CA ARG A 96 0.29 0.30 20.37
C ARG A 96 0.52 -0.51 19.09
N ALA A 97 -0.39 -1.42 18.76
CA ALA A 97 -0.30 -2.19 17.52
C ALA A 97 -0.41 -1.29 16.28
N LYS A 98 -1.37 -0.36 16.25
CA LYS A 98 -1.51 0.61 15.16
C LYS A 98 -0.28 1.50 15.03
N GLY A 99 0.26 2.01 16.14
CA GLY A 99 1.47 2.83 16.15
C GLY A 99 2.71 2.08 15.65
N ALA A 100 2.94 0.86 16.15
CA ALA A 100 4.06 0.04 15.71
C ALA A 100 4.00 -0.28 14.21
N MET A 101 2.81 -0.62 13.70
CA MET A 101 2.64 -0.91 12.27
C MET A 101 2.72 0.34 11.40
N ARG A 102 2.22 1.49 11.86
CA ARG A 102 2.44 2.79 11.21
C ARG A 102 3.94 3.04 11.03
N ASP A 103 4.71 2.88 12.10
CA ASP A 103 6.15 3.13 12.04
C ASP A 103 6.85 2.14 11.09
N ALA A 104 6.52 0.85 11.15
CA ALA A 104 7.05 -0.15 10.24
C ALA A 104 6.72 0.13 8.77
N MET A 105 5.47 0.46 8.45
CA MET A 105 5.07 0.82 7.08
C MET A 105 5.79 2.06 6.59
N ALA A 106 5.97 3.06 7.44
CA ALA A 106 6.69 4.27 7.06
C ALA A 106 8.15 3.96 6.72
N GLU A 107 8.85 3.15 7.53
CA GLU A 107 10.24 2.76 7.23
C GLU A 107 10.33 1.97 5.91
N ILE A 108 9.42 1.02 5.68
CA ILE A 108 9.37 0.24 4.43
C ILE A 108 9.19 1.16 3.23
N LEU A 109 8.23 2.09 3.30
CA LEU A 109 7.94 3.03 2.23
C LEU A 109 9.11 4.01 2.02
N SER A 110 9.74 4.51 3.07
CA SER A 110 10.92 5.35 2.94
C SER A 110 12.07 4.62 2.25
N VAL A 111 12.34 3.36 2.59
CA VAL A 111 13.35 2.54 1.90
C VAL A 111 12.98 2.26 0.44
N ALA A 112 11.68 2.11 0.14
CA ALA A 112 11.17 1.96 -1.22
C ALA A 112 11.14 3.29 -2.03
N GLY A 113 11.62 4.39 -1.45
CA GLY A 113 11.81 5.68 -2.10
C GLY A 113 10.62 6.63 -2.01
N TYR A 114 9.68 6.42 -1.08
CA TYR A 114 8.51 7.28 -0.90
C TYR A 114 8.78 8.42 0.10
N THR A 115 8.21 9.59 -0.19
CA THR A 115 8.09 10.67 0.79
C THR A 115 6.90 10.40 1.69
N VAL A 116 7.16 10.17 2.98
CA VAL A 116 6.16 9.76 3.98
C VAL A 116 6.11 10.77 5.12
N ALA A 117 4.92 11.28 5.43
CA ALA A 117 4.66 12.10 6.61
C ALA A 117 3.89 11.31 7.68
N LYS A 118 4.48 11.22 8.88
CA LYS A 118 3.82 10.76 10.11
C LYS A 118 3.17 12.00 10.75
N ASN A 119 1.86 11.97 11.03
CA ASN A 119 1.07 13.10 11.58
C ASN A 119 0.70 14.20 10.55
N ALA A 120 0.23 13.80 9.37
CA ALA A 120 -0.38 14.75 8.44
C ALA A 120 -1.74 15.28 8.94
N ASP A 121 -2.42 14.50 9.80
CA ASP A 121 -3.69 14.86 10.43
C ASP A 121 -3.63 14.52 11.93
N ASP A 122 -3.75 15.53 12.78
CA ASP A 122 -3.79 15.40 14.24
C ASP A 122 -4.99 14.57 14.72
N MET A 123 -6.07 14.53 13.93
CA MET A 123 -7.26 13.72 14.19
C MET A 123 -7.08 12.25 13.75
N ALA A 124 -6.04 11.93 12.98
CA ALA A 124 -5.71 10.60 12.50
C ALA A 124 -4.26 10.18 12.85
N PRO A 125 -3.93 10.01 14.14
CA PRO A 125 -2.53 9.87 14.61
C PRO A 125 -1.80 8.60 14.12
N TYR A 126 -2.55 7.61 13.61
CA TYR A 126 -2.01 6.36 13.08
C TYR A 126 -1.91 6.33 11.56
N GLN A 127 -2.31 7.41 10.90
CA GLN A 127 -2.30 7.54 9.45
C GLN A 127 -0.95 8.10 8.97
N LEU A 128 -0.53 7.63 7.81
CA LEU A 128 0.59 8.15 7.04
C LEU A 128 0.05 8.85 5.81
N MET A 129 0.67 9.96 5.44
CA MET A 129 0.48 10.57 4.13
C MET A 129 1.67 10.27 3.24
N VAL A 130 1.41 9.83 2.02
CA VAL A 130 2.40 9.59 0.96
C VAL A 130 2.11 10.57 -0.16
N SER A 131 3.07 11.45 -0.43
CA SER A 131 2.92 12.53 -1.41
C SER A 131 3.53 12.19 -2.77
N GLU A 132 4.67 11.48 -2.76
CA GLU A 132 5.42 11.17 -3.97
C GLU A 132 6.31 9.93 -3.79
N ARG A 133 6.81 9.45 -4.92
CA ARG A 133 7.84 8.42 -4.99
C ARG A 133 9.01 8.95 -5.79
N HIS A 134 10.20 8.94 -5.21
CA HIS A 134 11.41 9.32 -5.90
C HIS A 134 11.86 8.22 -6.87
N PRO A 135 12.41 8.60 -8.04
CA PRO A 135 13.05 7.64 -8.92
C PRO A 135 14.24 7.02 -8.19
N SER A 136 14.11 5.76 -7.82
CA SER A 136 15.16 4.95 -7.21
C SER A 136 15.16 3.59 -7.91
N PRO A 137 16.33 2.94 -8.07
CA PRO A 137 16.40 1.60 -8.62
C PRO A 137 15.47 0.68 -7.83
N SER A 138 14.36 0.30 -8.44
CA SER A 138 13.33 -0.43 -7.72
C SER A 138 13.43 -1.94 -7.97
N TRP A 139 13.01 -2.73 -6.99
CA TRP A 139 12.97 -4.19 -7.14
C TRP A 139 12.10 -4.62 -8.34
N ARG A 140 11.07 -3.83 -8.69
CA ARG A 140 10.23 -4.05 -9.88
C ARG A 140 11.00 -3.90 -11.16
N GLU A 141 11.71 -2.78 -11.35
CA GLU A 141 12.55 -2.54 -12.54
C GLU A 141 13.61 -3.64 -12.70
N TRP A 142 14.21 -4.07 -11.58
CA TRP A 142 15.13 -5.19 -11.59
C TRP A 142 14.45 -6.50 -12.03
N LEU A 143 13.26 -6.80 -11.50
CA LEU A 143 12.49 -8.00 -11.83
C LEU A 143 12.05 -8.02 -13.30
N ASP A 144 11.58 -6.89 -13.82
CA ASP A 144 11.19 -6.73 -15.23
C ASP A 144 12.39 -6.95 -16.14
N THR A 145 13.53 -6.34 -15.80
CA THR A 145 14.80 -6.54 -16.52
C THR A 145 15.22 -8.02 -16.49
N GLN A 146 15.09 -8.72 -15.36
CA GLN A 146 15.40 -10.16 -15.31
C GLN A 146 14.42 -11.00 -16.13
N THR A 147 13.14 -10.61 -16.16
CA THR A 147 12.09 -11.34 -16.87
C THR A 147 12.29 -11.23 -18.39
N ALA A 148 12.58 -10.03 -18.90
CA ALA A 148 12.92 -9.80 -20.30
C ALA A 148 14.14 -10.64 -20.72
N ARG A 149 15.21 -10.63 -19.91
CA ARG A 149 16.41 -11.44 -20.17
C ARG A 149 16.12 -12.95 -20.21
N ARG A 150 15.19 -13.44 -19.38
CA ARG A 150 14.78 -14.86 -19.39
C ARG A 150 13.99 -15.20 -20.65
N GLN A 151 13.07 -14.32 -21.08
CA GLN A 151 12.30 -14.51 -22.31
C GLN A 151 13.19 -14.51 -23.55
N GLU A 152 14.14 -13.58 -23.65
CA GLU A 152 15.13 -13.55 -24.75
C GLU A 152 15.92 -14.85 -24.85
N LYS A 153 16.38 -15.40 -23.71
CA LYS A 153 17.08 -16.68 -23.67
C LYS A 153 16.21 -17.86 -24.13
N LEU A 154 14.94 -17.89 -23.74
CA LEU A 154 13.99 -18.92 -24.16
C LEU A 154 13.73 -18.87 -25.66
N THR A 155 13.52 -17.67 -26.21
CA THR A 155 13.32 -17.47 -27.66
C THR A 155 14.57 -17.85 -28.45
N ALA A 156 15.77 -17.50 -27.97
CA ALA A 156 17.04 -17.89 -28.60
C ALA A 156 17.25 -19.41 -28.61
N THR A 157 16.85 -20.11 -27.54
CA THR A 157 16.95 -21.58 -27.43
C THR A 157 15.94 -22.27 -28.36
N SER A 158 14.73 -21.73 -28.50
CA SER A 158 13.73 -22.27 -29.43
C SER A 158 14.13 -22.11 -30.90
N ASN A 159 14.86 -21.05 -31.24
CA ASN A 159 15.36 -20.80 -32.61
C ASN A 159 16.63 -21.58 -32.97
N THR A 160 17.27 -22.25 -32.00
CA THR A 160 18.51 -23.02 -32.21
C THR A 160 18.29 -24.54 -32.21
N ARG A 161 17.04 -25.01 -32.09
CA ARG A 161 16.71 -26.41 -32.33
C ARG A 161 16.88 -26.71 -33.83
N PRO A 162 17.79 -27.62 -34.23
CA PRO A 162 17.89 -28.03 -35.63
C PRO A 162 16.56 -28.66 -36.07
N PRO A 163 16.17 -28.58 -37.37
CA PRO A 163 15.09 -29.43 -37.86
C PRO A 163 15.45 -30.87 -37.53
N ASP A 164 14.54 -31.57 -36.83
CA ASP A 164 14.71 -32.97 -36.47
C ASP A 164 15.12 -33.75 -37.75
N ASP A 165 16.21 -34.52 -37.66
CA ASP A 165 16.62 -35.47 -38.71
C ASP A 165 15.41 -36.37 -39.02
N GLU A 166 14.77 -36.11 -40.15
CA GLU A 166 13.70 -36.92 -40.69
C GLU A 166 14.31 -38.29 -41.04
N PRO A 167 13.90 -39.40 -40.40
CA PRO A 167 14.49 -40.69 -40.71
C PRO A 167 14.10 -41.08 -42.14
N ASP A 168 15.11 -41.32 -42.97
CA ASP A 168 14.93 -41.75 -44.37
C ASP A 168 13.98 -42.95 -44.45
N PRO A 169 12.97 -42.92 -45.34
CA PRO A 169 12.06 -44.03 -45.51
C PRO A 169 12.76 -45.22 -46.19
N PRO A 170 12.27 -46.46 -45.93
CA PRO A 170 12.89 -47.70 -46.41
C PRO A 170 12.81 -47.93 -47.91
#